data_AF-A0AAD5LH41-F1
#
_entry.id   AF-A0AAD5LH41-F1
#
_cell.length_a   1.000
_cell.length_b   1.000
_cell.length_c   1.000
_cell.angle_alpha   90.00
_cell.angle_beta   90.00
_cell.angle_gamma   90.00
#
_symmetry.space_group_name_H-M   'P 1'
#
loop_
_entity.id
_entity.type
_entity.pdbx_description
1 polymer ?
#
loop_
_entity_poly.entity_id
_entity_poly.type
_entity_poly.pdbx_seq_one_letter_code
_entity_poly.pdbx_strand_id
1 'polypeptide(L)'
;MEIFQDGELEAEMRRLDYNANSLSSIWHLFATSYEEAIKSLAAPVRATYITDDLGPNEFVLGHDGAPMNPEDDACSPSVAPRHAAAVTRQDLELLNCRGEALKCSFWRKAPSHRKTPPCIVYLHGISSSRRECVYIRDRVLSAGFSLFALDLSGSGLSGGDRMSYGFFEKDDLRVVLDYLFATGSASSVGIWGRCLGGATALLHLRDSLDFSYKTISVPKKDAHRLLQIGTCKHTGRLMCVRPSRMFPFRMTQVSANNGDFVILSVGQKLVDGMTVEQCRRLIDECPGDVVRISGFEHTQGVSGGVVNPFIFGLALDSTFGDMEQVISDMFSEVCKSAEKRNVSFPSAMITAASKIISRSVRKSAGYSFKDIYVLDDLSRFQLPCIFTSTSKLDFIRPDHTRAIYERYGGEKTWISFEGGHDENRPPFIVDAVLSFLLSSWKQV
;
A
#
# COMPACT_ATOMS: atom_id res chain seq x y z
N MET A 1 4.05 4.52 24.68
CA MET A 1 5.31 5.25 24.92
C MET A 1 4.95 6.46 25.77
N GLU A 2 5.22 6.40 27.07
CA GLU A 2 5.13 7.58 27.93
C GLU A 2 6.32 8.48 27.59
N ILE A 3 6.03 9.75 27.31
CA ILE A 3 7.06 10.74 26.91
C ILE A 3 7.95 11.12 28.12
N PHE A 4 7.45 10.92 29.34
CA PHE A 4 8.18 11.08 30.60
C PHE A 4 7.78 9.95 31.53
N GLN A 5 8.74 9.36 32.27
CA GLN A 5 8.41 8.44 33.36
C GLN A 5 7.75 9.21 34.53
N ASP A 6 6.95 8.52 35.35
CA ASP A 6 6.38 9.11 36.58
C ASP A 6 7.48 9.76 37.42
N GLY A 7 7.36 11.07 37.65
CA GLY A 7 8.32 11.87 38.42
C GLY A 7 9.41 12.59 37.61
N GLU A 8 9.61 12.25 36.33
CA GLU A 8 10.68 12.84 35.50
C GLU A 8 10.36 14.29 35.11
N LEU A 9 9.10 14.55 34.73
CA LEU A 9 8.57 15.89 34.46
C LEU A 9 8.65 16.79 35.70
N GLU A 10 8.39 16.24 36.88
CA GLU A 10 8.43 16.97 38.15
C GLU A 10 9.87 17.24 38.60
N ALA A 11 10.79 16.33 38.31
CA ALA A 11 12.22 16.52 38.54
C ALA A 11 12.80 17.59 37.61
N GLU A 12 12.38 17.64 36.35
CA GLU A 12 12.77 18.68 35.39
C GLU A 12 12.17 20.03 35.76
N MET A 13 10.91 20.06 36.21
CA MET A 13 10.24 21.23 36.79
C MET A 13 10.95 21.74 38.06
N ARG A 14 11.57 20.87 38.86
CA ARG A 14 12.38 21.29 40.03
C ARG A 14 13.78 21.77 39.65
N ARG A 15 14.34 21.27 38.54
CA ARG A 15 15.67 21.64 38.03
C ARG A 15 15.66 22.99 37.32
N LEU A 16 14.54 23.32 36.69
CA LEU A 16 14.27 24.59 36.03
C LEU A 16 13.48 25.48 37.02
N ASP A 17 14.21 26.34 37.73
CA ASP A 17 13.71 27.21 38.81
C ASP A 17 12.26 27.70 38.57
N TYR A 18 11.37 27.28 39.47
CA TYR A 18 9.93 27.35 39.27
C TYR A 18 9.43 28.79 39.42
N ASN A 19 9.16 29.45 38.30
CA ASN A 19 8.17 30.52 38.21
C ASN A 19 7.31 30.28 36.97
N ALA A 20 6.18 29.60 37.18
CA ALA A 20 5.17 29.24 36.18
C ALA A 20 4.39 30.45 35.58
N ASN A 21 5.06 31.60 35.41
CA ASN A 21 4.47 32.84 34.89
C ASN A 21 5.18 33.38 33.64
N SER A 22 6.19 32.68 33.08
CA SER A 22 6.86 33.13 31.86
C SER A 22 6.34 32.35 30.63
N LEU A 23 5.88 33.08 29.61
CA LEU A 23 5.54 32.53 28.29
C LEU A 23 6.68 31.69 27.71
N SER A 24 7.94 31.97 28.06
CA SER A 24 9.11 31.19 27.64
C SER A 24 9.15 29.78 28.20
N SER A 25 8.73 29.55 29.45
CA SER A 25 8.75 28.22 30.06
C SER A 25 7.66 27.32 29.46
N ILE A 26 6.46 27.88 29.26
CA ILE A 26 5.35 27.21 28.57
C ILE A 26 5.71 26.94 27.11
N TRP A 27 6.37 27.89 26.46
CA TRP A 27 6.87 27.72 25.09
C TRP A 27 7.94 26.64 25.00
N HIS A 28 8.87 26.55 25.96
CA HIS A 28 9.90 25.51 25.95
C HIS A 28 9.30 24.10 26.09
N LEU A 29 8.33 23.94 27.00
CA LEU A 29 7.63 22.67 27.19
C LEU A 29 6.81 22.30 25.93
N PHE A 30 6.07 23.27 25.38
CA PHE A 30 5.36 23.08 24.11
C PHE A 30 6.32 22.71 22.99
N ALA A 31 7.44 23.44 22.85
CA ALA A 31 8.44 23.23 21.82
C ALA A 31 9.11 21.86 21.94
N THR A 32 9.30 21.35 23.14
CA THR A 32 9.90 20.01 23.37
C THR A 32 8.93 18.91 22.91
N SER A 33 7.69 18.90 23.42
CA SER A 33 6.67 17.93 22.98
C SER A 33 6.34 18.07 21.48
N TYR A 34 6.43 19.29 20.96
CA TYR A 34 6.32 19.60 19.55
C TYR A 34 7.48 19.03 18.73
N GLU A 35 8.73 19.22 19.15
CA GLU A 35 9.89 18.65 18.48
C GLU A 35 9.84 17.13 18.43
N GLU A 36 9.39 16.48 19.50
CA GLU A 36 9.21 15.03 19.53
C GLU A 36 8.11 14.55 18.57
N ALA A 37 6.95 15.20 18.60
CA ALA A 37 5.86 14.95 17.66
C ALA A 37 6.32 15.15 16.21
N ILE A 38 7.10 16.20 15.94
CA ILE A 38 7.71 16.43 14.63
C ILE A 38 8.72 15.36 14.27
N LYS A 39 9.62 14.99 15.17
CA LYS A 39 10.61 13.95 14.90
C LYS A 39 9.90 12.65 14.56
N SER A 40 8.84 12.29 15.29
CA SER A 40 8.03 11.11 15.04
C SER A 40 7.26 11.17 13.70
N LEU A 41 6.83 12.36 13.25
CA LEU A 41 6.14 12.51 11.98
C LEU A 41 7.13 12.63 10.78
N ALA A 42 8.12 13.51 10.89
CA ALA A 42 9.09 13.76 9.83
C ALA A 42 10.03 12.57 9.57
N ALA A 43 10.25 11.73 10.58
CA ALA A 43 11.06 10.52 10.50
C ALA A 43 10.44 9.42 11.41
N PRO A 44 9.34 8.79 10.99
CA PRO A 44 8.75 7.69 11.73
C PRO A 44 9.77 6.58 11.97
N VAL A 45 9.68 5.91 13.12
CA VAL A 45 10.62 4.84 13.47
C VAL A 45 10.55 3.75 12.42
N ARG A 46 11.69 3.50 11.77
CA ARG A 46 11.80 2.44 10.77
C ARG A 46 11.70 1.08 11.46
N ALA A 47 10.76 0.26 11.05
CA ALA A 47 10.61 -1.10 11.55
C ALA A 47 11.89 -1.91 11.29
N THR A 48 12.31 -2.69 12.28
CA THR A 48 13.44 -3.63 12.17
C THR A 48 12.95 -5.04 12.40
N TYR A 49 13.40 -5.98 11.57
CA TYR A 49 13.07 -7.40 11.64
C TYR A 49 14.08 -8.19 10.80
N ILE A 50 14.16 -9.51 11.00
CA ILE A 50 14.91 -10.42 10.13
C ILE A 50 13.95 -11.23 9.26
N THR A 51 14.38 -11.65 8.07
CA THR A 51 13.49 -12.36 7.12
C THR A 51 12.86 -13.64 7.71
N ASP A 52 13.52 -14.27 8.69
CA ASP A 52 13.01 -15.43 9.41
C ASP A 52 11.74 -15.11 10.23
N ASP A 53 11.54 -13.85 10.61
CA ASP A 53 10.34 -13.39 11.32
C ASP A 53 9.06 -13.50 10.46
N LEU A 54 9.16 -13.66 9.14
CA LEU A 54 8.01 -13.91 8.27
C LEU A 54 7.68 -15.41 8.12
N GLY A 55 8.38 -16.27 8.88
CA GLY A 55 8.21 -17.72 8.88
C GLY A 55 9.02 -18.43 7.79
N PRO A 56 8.84 -19.75 7.66
CA PRO A 56 9.61 -20.57 6.72
C PRO A 56 9.23 -20.27 5.26
N ASN A 57 10.17 -20.55 4.36
CA ASN A 57 9.94 -20.46 2.91
C ASN A 57 8.96 -21.51 2.40
N GLU A 58 8.91 -22.67 3.04
CA GLU A 58 7.98 -23.74 2.70
C GLU A 58 7.31 -24.24 3.97
N PHE A 59 5.99 -24.39 3.93
CA PHE A 59 5.22 -24.94 5.03
C PHE A 59 3.91 -25.52 4.52
N VAL A 60 3.22 -26.24 5.39
CA VAL A 60 1.93 -26.86 5.08
C VAL A 60 0.85 -26.11 5.86
N LEU A 61 -0.22 -25.71 5.17
CA LEU A 61 -1.40 -25.19 5.86
C LEU A 61 -2.13 -26.35 6.54
N GLY A 62 -2.18 -26.31 7.86
CA GLY A 62 -3.04 -27.20 8.66
C GLY A 62 -4.51 -26.95 8.34
N HIS A 63 -5.34 -27.98 8.48
CA HIS A 63 -6.79 -27.79 8.44
C HIS A 63 -7.19 -27.08 9.75
N ASP A 64 -7.81 -25.91 9.60
CA ASP A 64 -8.40 -25.06 10.64
C ASP A 64 -7.38 -24.30 11.53
N GLY A 65 -7.42 -22.96 11.44
CA GLY A 65 -6.51 -22.03 12.10
C GLY A 65 -6.66 -21.94 13.63
N ALA A 66 -6.37 -23.02 14.33
CA ALA A 66 -6.08 -23.04 15.77
C ALA A 66 -4.58 -23.35 15.99
N PRO A 67 -3.91 -22.70 16.95
CA PRO A 67 -2.54 -23.08 17.32
C PRO A 67 -2.56 -24.51 17.88
N MET A 68 -1.79 -25.41 17.26
CA MET A 68 -1.52 -26.74 17.81
C MET A 68 -0.76 -26.58 19.14
N ASN A 69 -1.31 -27.10 20.24
CA ASN A 69 -0.60 -27.22 21.51
C ASN A 69 0.53 -28.26 21.36
N PRO A 70 1.76 -27.99 21.84
CA PRO A 70 2.88 -28.94 21.73
C PRO A 70 2.75 -30.22 22.56
N GLU A 71 1.68 -30.39 23.36
CA GLU A 71 1.57 -31.46 24.35
C GLU A 71 0.60 -32.60 23.95
N ASP A 72 -0.12 -32.50 22.82
CA ASP A 72 -1.16 -33.47 22.45
C ASP A 72 -0.69 -34.65 21.56
N ASP A 73 0.57 -34.68 21.10
CA ASP A 73 1.07 -35.77 20.25
C ASP A 73 2.06 -36.70 20.96
N ALA A 74 1.50 -37.53 21.86
CA ALA A 74 2.17 -38.72 22.36
C ALA A 74 1.26 -39.96 22.32
N CYS A 75 0.38 -40.11 21.32
CA CYS A 75 -0.15 -41.42 20.90
C CYS A 75 -1.11 -41.32 19.70
N SER A 76 -0.60 -41.48 18.47
CA SER A 76 -1.26 -42.27 17.40
C SER A 76 -0.47 -42.19 16.08
N PRO A 77 -0.01 -43.31 15.52
CA PRO A 77 0.47 -43.35 14.14
C PRO A 77 -0.72 -43.50 13.19
N SER A 78 -0.63 -42.89 11.99
CA SER A 78 -1.51 -43.12 10.82
C SER A 78 -2.86 -42.39 10.79
N VAL A 79 -2.86 -41.11 10.36
CA VAL A 79 -3.60 -40.60 9.17
C VAL A 79 -2.86 -39.36 8.65
N ALA A 80 -2.17 -39.44 7.51
CA ALA A 80 -1.67 -38.23 6.85
C ALA A 80 -2.87 -37.35 6.42
N PRO A 81 -2.90 -36.04 6.71
CA PRO A 81 -4.02 -35.18 6.32
C PRO A 81 -4.11 -35.15 4.79
N ARG A 82 -5.17 -35.74 4.23
CA ARG A 82 -5.31 -36.00 2.79
C ARG A 82 -5.41 -34.73 1.91
N HIS A 83 -5.42 -33.53 2.48
CA HIS A 83 -5.60 -32.26 1.75
C HIS A 83 -4.71 -31.11 2.26
N ALA A 84 -3.58 -31.40 2.87
CA ALA A 84 -2.66 -30.36 3.32
C ALA A 84 -1.98 -29.68 2.11
N ALA A 85 -2.27 -28.39 1.88
CA ALA A 85 -1.72 -27.66 0.74
C ALA A 85 -0.33 -27.12 1.10
N ALA A 86 0.69 -27.55 0.36
CA ALA A 86 2.03 -26.96 0.47
C ALA A 86 1.99 -25.49 0.05
N VAL A 87 2.60 -24.62 0.85
CA VAL A 87 2.76 -23.19 0.61
C VAL A 87 4.22 -22.88 0.44
N THR A 88 4.51 -21.98 -0.50
CA THR A 88 5.83 -21.42 -0.74
C THR A 88 5.78 -19.91 -0.55
N ARG A 89 6.80 -19.35 0.11
CA ARG A 89 7.12 -17.91 0.15
C ARG A 89 8.26 -17.67 -0.82
N GLN A 90 8.05 -16.78 -1.77
CA GLN A 90 9.11 -16.24 -2.60
C GLN A 90 9.43 -14.82 -2.15
N ASP A 91 10.66 -14.59 -1.70
CA ASP A 91 11.16 -13.25 -1.46
C ASP A 91 11.77 -12.69 -2.75
N LEU A 92 11.46 -11.43 -3.04
CA LEU A 92 11.88 -10.77 -4.27
C LEU A 92 12.16 -9.29 -4.00
N GLU A 93 12.98 -8.70 -4.86
CA GLU A 93 13.32 -7.28 -4.82
C GLU A 93 12.82 -6.61 -6.09
N LEU A 94 12.01 -5.57 -5.94
CA LEU A 94 11.53 -4.75 -7.05
C LEU A 94 12.13 -3.35 -6.93
N LEU A 95 12.50 -2.73 -8.04
CA LEU A 95 12.96 -1.34 -8.03
C LEU A 95 11.78 -0.40 -8.30
N ASN A 96 11.62 0.62 -7.46
CA ASN A 96 10.65 1.67 -7.72
C ASN A 96 11.17 2.71 -8.74
N CYS A 97 10.33 3.68 -9.10
CA CYS A 97 10.67 4.73 -10.06
C CYS A 97 11.84 5.64 -9.62
N ARG A 98 12.21 5.61 -8.33
CA ARG A 98 13.35 6.34 -7.76
C ARG A 98 14.62 5.48 -7.66
N GLY A 99 14.56 4.22 -8.11
CA GLY A 99 15.67 3.28 -8.02
C GLY A 99 15.88 2.68 -6.63
N GLU A 100 14.90 2.80 -5.74
CA GLU A 100 14.96 2.21 -4.41
C GLU A 100 14.49 0.75 -4.46
N ALA A 101 15.22 -0.13 -3.77
CA ALA A 101 14.91 -1.55 -3.66
C ALA A 101 13.76 -1.81 -2.69
N LEU A 102 12.63 -2.28 -3.20
CA LEU A 102 11.47 -2.72 -2.42
C LEU A 102 11.62 -4.19 -2.06
N LYS A 103 11.62 -4.51 -0.77
CA LYS A 103 11.64 -5.89 -0.28
C LYS A 103 10.23 -6.44 -0.24
N CYS A 104 9.98 -7.47 -1.04
CA CYS A 104 8.67 -8.07 -1.22
C CYS A 104 8.67 -9.57 -0.86
N SER A 105 7.54 -10.06 -0.38
CA SER A 105 7.32 -11.48 -0.09
C SER A 105 5.99 -11.91 -0.71
N PHE A 106 6.02 -13.04 -1.43
CA PHE A 106 4.86 -13.57 -2.13
C PHE A 106 4.58 -15.01 -1.69
N TRP A 107 3.51 -15.19 -0.92
CA TRP A 107 3.05 -16.49 -0.44
C TRP A 107 2.00 -17.08 -1.39
N ARG A 108 2.24 -18.33 -1.81
CA ARG A 108 1.37 -19.06 -2.72
C ARG A 108 1.28 -20.52 -2.32
N LYS A 109 0.08 -21.08 -2.46
CA LYS A 109 -0.08 -22.54 -2.49
C LYS A 109 0.61 -23.09 -3.74
N ALA A 110 1.21 -24.27 -3.61
CA ALA A 110 1.83 -24.99 -4.71
C ALA A 110 0.85 -25.06 -5.90
N PRO A 111 1.35 -24.98 -7.15
CA PRO A 111 0.49 -25.00 -8.32
C PRO A 111 -0.36 -26.27 -8.32
N SER A 112 -1.64 -26.14 -7.98
CA SER A 112 -2.63 -27.13 -8.40
C SER A 112 -2.87 -26.90 -9.90
N HIS A 113 -3.32 -27.91 -10.65
CA HIS A 113 -3.67 -27.81 -12.09
C HIS A 113 -4.78 -26.77 -12.42
N ARG A 114 -5.08 -25.84 -11.50
CA ARG A 114 -6.05 -24.75 -11.62
C ARG A 114 -5.42 -23.48 -12.21
N LYS A 115 -6.29 -22.57 -12.66
CA LYS A 115 -5.97 -21.20 -13.07
C LYS A 115 -5.20 -20.46 -11.95
N THR A 116 -4.39 -19.46 -12.34
CA THR A 116 -3.71 -18.55 -11.40
C THR A 116 -4.72 -17.98 -10.39
N PRO A 117 -4.45 -18.07 -9.07
CA PRO A 117 -5.36 -17.55 -8.06
C PRO A 117 -5.37 -16.01 -8.03
N PRO A 118 -6.44 -15.39 -7.50
CA PRO A 118 -6.40 -13.98 -7.13
C PRO A 118 -5.37 -13.74 -6.01
N CYS A 119 -4.93 -12.50 -5.86
CA CYS A 119 -3.93 -12.09 -4.87
C CYS A 119 -4.47 -11.00 -3.94
N ILE A 120 -4.19 -11.09 -2.65
CA ILE A 120 -4.30 -9.96 -1.74
C ILE A 120 -2.93 -9.29 -1.66
N VAL A 121 -2.87 -8.01 -2.03
CA VAL A 121 -1.70 -7.16 -1.77
C VAL A 121 -1.90 -6.45 -0.44
N TYR A 122 -1.05 -6.74 0.54
CA TYR A 122 -1.09 -6.14 1.86
C TYR A 122 -0.10 -4.97 1.95
N LEU A 123 -0.60 -3.82 2.43
CA LEU A 123 0.16 -2.58 2.63
C LEU A 123 0.13 -2.23 4.11
N HIS A 124 1.32 -2.17 4.71
CA HIS A 124 1.46 -2.01 6.15
C HIS A 124 1.24 -0.56 6.64
N GLY A 125 1.02 -0.42 7.94
CA GLY A 125 0.91 0.88 8.62
C GLY A 125 2.22 1.64 8.78
N ILE A 126 2.16 2.83 9.38
CA ILE A 126 3.34 3.61 9.73
C ILE A 126 4.22 2.83 10.72
N SER A 127 5.54 2.98 10.63
CA SER A 127 6.51 2.31 11.51
C SER A 127 6.43 0.78 11.53
N SER A 128 5.88 0.18 10.47
CA SER A 128 5.66 -1.26 10.32
C SER A 128 6.38 -1.83 9.10
N SER A 129 6.15 -3.09 8.75
CA SER A 129 6.81 -3.78 7.63
C SER A 129 5.90 -4.86 7.05
N ARG A 130 6.33 -5.53 5.98
CA ARG A 130 5.65 -6.72 5.41
C ARG A 130 5.43 -7.84 6.41
N ARG A 131 6.15 -7.85 7.54
CA ARG A 131 5.90 -8.76 8.68
C ARG A 131 4.49 -8.62 9.25
N GLU A 132 3.88 -7.44 9.14
CA GLU A 132 2.56 -7.15 9.69
C GLU A 132 1.47 -8.09 9.16
N CYS A 133 1.59 -8.59 7.92
CA CYS A 133 0.57 -9.47 7.35
C CYS A 133 0.67 -10.94 7.82
N VAL A 134 1.71 -11.31 8.57
CA VAL A 134 1.97 -12.73 8.92
C VAL A 134 0.82 -13.33 9.72
N TYR A 135 0.16 -12.56 10.60
CA TYR A 135 -0.96 -13.07 11.40
C TYR A 135 -2.23 -13.36 10.58
N ILE A 136 -2.40 -12.74 9.40
CA ILE A 136 -3.53 -13.01 8.49
C ILE A 136 -3.18 -13.99 7.37
N ARG A 137 -1.89 -14.29 7.18
CA ARG A 137 -1.36 -15.07 6.05
C ARG A 137 -2.12 -16.37 5.84
N ASP A 138 -2.25 -17.17 6.89
CA ASP A 138 -2.81 -18.51 6.78
C ASP A 138 -4.31 -18.46 6.46
N ARG A 139 -5.04 -17.46 6.97
CA ARG A 139 -6.45 -17.21 6.64
C ARG A 139 -6.62 -16.76 5.18
N VAL A 140 -5.78 -15.84 4.71
CA VAL A 140 -5.78 -15.38 3.31
C VAL A 140 -5.56 -16.54 2.35
N LEU A 141 -4.54 -17.37 2.63
CA LEU A 141 -4.20 -18.53 1.80
C LEU A 141 -5.29 -19.62 1.85
N SER A 142 -5.89 -19.83 3.02
CA SER A 142 -6.99 -20.79 3.20
C SER A 142 -8.25 -20.35 2.45
N ALA A 143 -8.54 -19.05 2.41
CA ALA A 143 -9.64 -18.46 1.64
C ALA A 143 -9.46 -18.58 0.11
N GLY A 144 -8.30 -19.04 -0.37
CA GLY A 144 -8.04 -19.30 -1.78
C GLY A 144 -7.25 -18.22 -2.51
N PHE A 145 -6.87 -17.15 -1.82
CA PHE A 145 -6.00 -16.12 -2.35
C PHE A 145 -4.52 -16.51 -2.25
N SER A 146 -3.70 -15.88 -3.06
CA SER A 146 -2.28 -15.69 -2.75
C SER A 146 -2.10 -14.40 -1.95
N LEU A 147 -0.99 -14.25 -1.23
CA LEU A 147 -0.71 -13.05 -0.43
C LEU A 147 0.61 -12.44 -0.88
N PHE A 148 0.61 -11.17 -1.22
CA PHE A 148 1.80 -10.39 -1.54
C PHE A 148 1.92 -9.25 -0.55
N ALA A 149 3.08 -9.07 0.06
CA ALA A 149 3.36 -7.93 0.91
C ALA A 149 4.72 -7.32 0.55
N LEU A 150 4.85 -6.03 0.80
CA LEU A 150 6.11 -5.30 0.62
C LEU A 150 6.40 -4.43 1.84
N ASP A 151 7.68 -4.20 2.08
CA ASP A 151 8.12 -3.05 2.86
C ASP A 151 8.00 -1.83 1.94
N LEU A 152 7.13 -0.88 2.29
CA LEU A 152 7.02 0.40 1.60
C LEU A 152 8.36 1.17 1.70
N SER A 153 8.68 2.01 0.71
CA SER A 153 9.91 2.79 0.71
C SER A 153 10.07 3.60 2.01
N GLY A 154 11.28 3.63 2.55
CA GLY A 154 11.57 4.21 3.86
C GLY A 154 11.18 3.34 5.07
N SER A 155 10.70 2.10 4.85
CA SER A 155 10.34 1.18 5.93
C SER A 155 11.04 -0.18 5.84
N GLY A 156 11.06 -0.90 6.97
CA GLY A 156 11.54 -2.27 7.04
C GLY A 156 12.94 -2.44 6.46
N LEU A 157 13.08 -3.36 5.51
CA LEU A 157 14.31 -3.68 4.80
C LEU A 157 14.39 -3.02 3.40
N SER A 158 13.39 -2.23 3.00
CA SER A 158 13.38 -1.51 1.71
C SER A 158 14.33 -0.32 1.68
N GLY A 159 14.72 0.12 0.48
CA GLY A 159 15.42 1.38 0.27
C GLY A 159 14.56 2.60 0.63
N GLY A 160 15.12 3.78 0.42
CA GLY A 160 14.49 5.06 0.79
C GLY A 160 14.84 5.48 2.21
N ASP A 161 14.91 6.79 2.41
CA ASP A 161 15.39 7.39 3.68
C ASP A 161 14.28 7.51 4.72
N ARG A 162 13.05 7.76 4.27
CA ARG A 162 11.88 8.02 5.12
C ARG A 162 10.58 7.78 4.36
N MET A 163 9.52 7.48 5.10
CA MET A 163 8.17 7.40 4.57
C MET A 163 7.60 8.79 4.27
N SER A 164 6.65 8.84 3.33
CA SER A 164 6.08 10.06 2.77
C SER A 164 4.54 10.10 2.80
N TYR A 165 3.96 9.34 3.73
CA TYR A 165 2.52 9.35 4.01
C TYR A 165 1.62 8.95 2.83
N GLY A 166 2.14 8.17 1.90
CA GLY A 166 1.44 7.69 0.71
C GLY A 166 1.89 8.37 -0.57
N PHE A 167 2.64 9.48 -0.48
CA PHE A 167 3.05 10.26 -1.65
C PHE A 167 3.95 9.46 -2.60
N PHE A 168 5.00 8.86 -2.07
CA PHE A 168 5.92 8.02 -2.83
C PHE A 168 5.50 6.55 -2.81
N GLU A 169 4.86 6.12 -1.73
CA GLU A 169 4.45 4.72 -1.54
C GLU A 169 3.38 4.29 -2.55
N LYS A 170 2.58 5.22 -3.09
CA LYS A 170 1.61 4.92 -4.16
C LYS A 170 2.29 4.39 -5.44
N ASP A 171 3.52 4.82 -5.68
CA ASP A 171 4.35 4.38 -6.80
C ASP A 171 5.03 3.03 -6.49
N ASP A 172 5.27 2.71 -5.21
CA ASP A 172 5.72 1.38 -4.79
C ASP A 172 4.62 0.34 -5.01
N LEU A 173 3.39 0.66 -4.61
CA LEU A 173 2.22 -0.16 -4.92
C LEU A 173 2.05 -0.33 -6.44
N ARG A 174 2.29 0.72 -7.22
CA ARG A 174 2.23 0.65 -8.68
C ARG A 174 3.19 -0.39 -9.25
N VAL A 175 4.42 -0.44 -8.75
CA VAL A 175 5.44 -1.41 -9.17
C VAL A 175 5.00 -2.85 -8.88
N VAL A 176 4.41 -3.10 -7.71
CA VAL A 176 3.87 -4.41 -7.35
C VAL A 176 2.74 -4.84 -8.27
N LEU A 177 1.79 -3.94 -8.55
CA LEU A 177 0.66 -4.23 -9.43
C LEU A 177 1.12 -4.47 -10.88
N ASP A 178 2.04 -3.63 -11.39
CA ASP A 178 2.66 -3.81 -12.71
C ASP A 178 3.35 -5.19 -12.78
N TYR A 179 4.11 -5.58 -11.75
CA TYR A 179 4.78 -6.89 -11.66
C TYR A 179 3.79 -8.06 -11.68
N LEU A 180 2.77 -8.03 -10.81
CA LEU A 180 1.78 -9.10 -10.68
C LEU A 180 0.98 -9.29 -11.97
N PHE A 181 0.60 -8.19 -12.63
CA PHE A 181 -0.10 -8.21 -13.90
C PHE A 181 0.79 -8.74 -15.03
N ALA A 182 2.00 -8.18 -15.17
CA ALA A 182 2.90 -8.47 -16.28
C ALA A 182 3.44 -9.91 -16.28
N THR A 183 3.64 -10.50 -15.09
CA THR A 183 4.07 -11.89 -14.96
C THR A 183 2.91 -12.88 -15.04
N GLY A 184 1.66 -12.42 -14.97
CA GLY A 184 0.48 -13.28 -14.82
C GLY A 184 0.50 -14.07 -13.51
N SER A 185 1.18 -13.55 -12.48
CA SER A 185 1.33 -14.18 -11.17
C SER A 185 0.06 -14.12 -10.32
N ALA A 186 -0.85 -13.20 -10.65
CA ALA A 186 -2.19 -13.08 -10.08
C ALA A 186 -3.21 -12.91 -11.21
N SER A 187 -4.40 -13.52 -11.08
CA SER A 187 -5.49 -13.27 -12.04
C SER A 187 -6.09 -11.88 -11.87
N SER A 188 -6.13 -11.41 -10.63
CA SER A 188 -6.64 -10.11 -10.18
C SER A 188 -6.19 -9.89 -8.74
N VAL A 189 -6.31 -8.65 -8.25
CA VAL A 189 -5.77 -8.19 -6.98
C VAL A 189 -6.84 -7.52 -6.13
N GLY A 190 -6.90 -7.89 -4.86
CA GLY A 190 -7.56 -7.12 -3.81
C GLY A 190 -6.49 -6.42 -2.99
N ILE A 191 -6.74 -5.18 -2.56
CA ILE A 191 -5.75 -4.41 -1.78
C ILE A 191 -6.24 -4.31 -0.34
N TRP A 192 -5.41 -4.77 0.60
CA TRP A 192 -5.63 -4.56 2.03
C TRP A 192 -4.62 -3.56 2.53
N GLY A 193 -5.07 -2.33 2.80
CA GLY A 193 -4.23 -1.25 3.29
C GLY A 193 -4.56 -0.89 4.73
N ARG A 194 -3.58 -1.01 5.63
CA ARG A 194 -3.70 -0.56 7.01
C ARG A 194 -3.09 0.82 7.17
N CYS A 195 -3.84 1.76 7.77
CA CYS A 195 -3.34 3.09 8.09
C CYS A 195 -2.72 3.78 6.86
N LEU A 196 -1.40 4.00 6.87
CA LEU A 196 -0.61 4.48 5.75
C LEU A 196 -0.84 3.67 4.46
N GLY A 197 -0.92 2.35 4.56
CA GLY A 197 -1.19 1.48 3.42
C GLY A 197 -2.55 1.74 2.78
N GLY A 198 -3.55 2.13 3.58
CA GLY A 198 -4.86 2.53 3.06
C GLY A 198 -4.79 3.86 2.30
N ALA A 199 -4.12 4.86 2.86
CA ALA A 199 -3.89 6.15 2.19
C ALA A 199 -3.11 5.96 0.88
N THR A 200 -2.09 5.10 0.90
CA THR A 200 -1.29 4.69 -0.26
C THR A 200 -2.16 4.08 -1.36
N ALA A 201 -3.08 3.18 -1.00
CA ALA A 201 -4.01 2.58 -1.96
C ALA A 201 -4.96 3.62 -2.58
N LEU A 202 -5.51 4.53 -1.78
CA LEU A 202 -6.39 5.59 -2.27
C LEU A 202 -5.67 6.57 -3.21
N LEU A 203 -4.44 6.96 -2.87
CA LEU A 203 -3.63 7.84 -3.71
C LEU A 203 -3.22 7.16 -5.02
N HIS A 204 -2.90 5.87 -4.96
CA HIS A 204 -2.71 5.09 -6.18
C HIS A 204 -3.97 5.14 -7.04
N LEU A 205 -5.14 4.84 -6.47
CA LEU A 205 -6.39 4.86 -7.23
C LEU A 205 -6.67 6.21 -7.86
N ARG A 206 -6.47 7.32 -7.14
CA ARG A 206 -6.63 8.69 -7.66
C ARG A 206 -5.79 8.90 -8.93
N ASP A 207 -4.52 8.55 -8.86
CA ASP A 207 -3.56 8.73 -9.96
C ASP A 207 -3.79 7.72 -11.10
N SER A 208 -4.58 6.69 -10.81
CA SER A 208 -4.85 5.54 -11.64
C SER A 208 -6.35 5.45 -11.99
N LEU A 209 -7.07 6.56 -12.03
CA LEU A 209 -8.48 6.58 -12.46
C LEU A 209 -8.61 6.40 -13.98
N ASP A 210 -7.63 6.91 -14.73
CA ASP A 210 -7.69 6.98 -16.19
C ASP A 210 -6.74 5.98 -16.85
N PHE A 211 -6.44 4.85 -16.21
CA PHE A 211 -5.59 3.80 -16.80
C PHE A 211 -6.27 2.43 -16.78
N SER A 212 -5.93 1.58 -17.74
CA SER A 212 -6.45 0.22 -17.84
C SER A 212 -5.34 -0.77 -18.19
N TYR A 213 -5.22 -1.82 -17.38
CA TYR A 213 -4.35 -2.96 -17.68
C TYR A 213 -4.94 -3.80 -18.81
N LYS A 214 -4.12 -4.16 -19.79
CA LYS A 214 -4.53 -4.97 -20.95
C LYS A 214 -3.44 -5.94 -21.36
N THR A 215 -3.87 -7.10 -21.84
CA THR A 215 -3.01 -8.05 -22.55
C THR A 215 -3.46 -8.13 -24.00
N ILE A 216 -2.56 -7.85 -24.92
CA ILE A 216 -2.80 -7.89 -26.36
C ILE A 216 -2.15 -9.19 -26.89
N SER A 217 -2.88 -9.93 -27.71
CA SER A 217 -2.35 -11.11 -28.41
C SER A 217 -2.18 -10.79 -29.89
N VAL A 218 -0.99 -11.02 -30.42
CA VAL A 218 -0.64 -10.71 -31.81
C VAL A 218 -0.01 -11.93 -32.47
N PRO A 219 -0.40 -12.32 -33.70
CA PRO A 219 0.33 -13.33 -34.45
C PRO A 219 1.80 -12.92 -34.60
N LYS A 220 2.72 -13.84 -34.29
CA LYS A 220 4.16 -13.56 -34.27
C LYS A 220 4.67 -13.02 -35.61
N LYS A 221 4.17 -13.58 -36.72
CA LYS A 221 4.46 -13.11 -38.09
C LYS A 221 4.08 -11.64 -38.36
N ASP A 222 3.12 -11.11 -37.60
CA ASP A 222 2.60 -9.75 -37.74
C ASP A 222 3.11 -8.81 -36.64
N ALA A 223 3.81 -9.33 -35.63
CA ALA A 223 4.20 -8.59 -34.43
C ALA A 223 5.01 -7.33 -34.75
N HIS A 224 6.09 -7.43 -35.54
CA HIS A 224 6.93 -6.27 -35.92
C HIS A 224 6.20 -5.23 -36.77
N ARG A 225 5.18 -5.66 -37.53
CA ARG A 225 4.37 -4.76 -38.36
C ARG A 225 3.33 -4.01 -37.54
N LEU A 226 2.67 -4.70 -36.60
CA LEU A 226 1.56 -4.18 -35.82
C LEU A 226 2.00 -3.44 -34.55
N LEU A 227 3.15 -3.80 -33.99
CA LEU A 227 3.67 -3.23 -32.75
C LEU A 227 4.77 -2.22 -33.07
N GLN A 228 4.38 -0.96 -33.19
CA GLN A 228 5.34 0.14 -33.32
C GLN A 228 5.95 0.45 -31.95
N ILE A 229 6.99 -0.31 -31.59
CA ILE A 229 7.68 -0.16 -30.30
C ILE A 229 8.63 1.03 -30.34
N GLY A 230 8.52 1.91 -29.35
CA GLY A 230 9.45 2.99 -29.07
C GLY A 230 9.66 3.18 -27.58
N THR A 231 10.52 4.13 -27.22
CA THR A 231 10.84 4.45 -25.83
C THR A 231 10.31 5.84 -25.47
N CYS A 232 9.63 5.95 -24.34
CA CYS A 232 9.23 7.25 -23.79
C CYS A 232 10.48 8.01 -23.32
N LYS A 233 10.71 9.22 -23.85
CA LYS A 233 11.88 10.03 -23.47
C LYS A 233 11.91 10.44 -21.99
N HIS A 234 10.74 10.59 -21.37
CA HIS A 234 10.63 11.08 -19.99
C HIS A 234 10.76 9.95 -18.96
N THR A 235 10.20 8.78 -19.26
CA THR A 235 10.12 7.67 -18.31
C THR A 235 11.07 6.52 -18.64
N GLY A 236 11.68 6.51 -19.83
CA GLY A 236 12.50 5.39 -20.32
C GLY A 236 11.72 4.11 -20.62
N ARG A 237 10.39 4.09 -20.38
CA ARG A 237 9.56 2.89 -20.57
C ARG A 237 9.32 2.60 -22.05
N LEU A 238 9.24 1.31 -22.38
CA LEU A 238 8.87 0.84 -23.71
C LEU A 238 7.36 0.97 -23.95
N MET A 239 7.00 1.35 -25.17
CA MET A 239 5.63 1.68 -25.54
C MET A 239 5.31 1.25 -26.97
N CYS A 240 4.10 0.74 -27.19
CA CYS A 240 3.50 0.59 -28.51
C CYS A 240 2.76 1.88 -28.88
N VAL A 241 3.21 2.52 -29.96
CA VAL A 241 2.59 3.73 -30.50
C VAL A 241 1.35 3.35 -31.31
N ARG A 242 0.21 3.98 -31.02
CA ARG A 242 -0.99 3.78 -31.84
C ARG A 242 -0.85 4.50 -33.19
N PRO A 243 -1.18 3.85 -34.32
CA PRO A 243 -1.19 4.52 -35.62
C PRO A 243 -2.22 5.67 -35.62
N SER A 244 -1.77 6.92 -35.76
CA SER A 244 -2.68 8.06 -35.91
C SER A 244 -3.12 8.18 -37.36
N ARG A 245 -4.44 8.08 -37.61
CA ARG A 245 -5.03 8.32 -38.95
C ARG A 245 -5.03 9.80 -39.35
N MET A 246 -4.93 10.71 -38.38
CA MET A 246 -5.17 12.14 -38.59
C MET A 246 -3.86 12.95 -38.74
N PHE A 247 -2.75 12.46 -38.18
CA PHE A 247 -1.45 13.12 -38.23
C PHE A 247 -0.33 12.11 -38.53
N PRO A 248 0.05 11.91 -39.81
CA PRO A 248 1.14 11.01 -40.19
C PRO A 248 2.51 11.45 -39.68
N PHE A 249 2.65 12.72 -39.26
CA PHE A 249 3.85 13.30 -38.66
C PHE A 249 3.77 13.37 -37.13
N ARG A 250 3.23 12.35 -36.45
CA ARG A 250 3.38 12.21 -34.99
C ARG A 250 4.84 11.85 -34.66
N MET A 251 5.75 12.72 -35.07
CA MET A 251 7.15 12.66 -34.77
C MET A 251 7.34 13.15 -33.34
N THR A 252 7.92 12.29 -32.51
CA THR A 252 8.70 12.58 -31.29
C THR A 252 8.03 12.67 -29.92
N GLN A 253 6.71 12.62 -29.77
CA GLN A 253 6.08 12.53 -28.43
C GLN A 253 5.35 11.21 -28.18
N VAL A 254 6.14 10.19 -27.87
CA VAL A 254 5.67 8.91 -27.31
C VAL A 254 5.42 9.12 -25.81
N SER A 255 4.17 9.01 -25.37
CA SER A 255 3.79 9.21 -23.96
C SER A 255 2.50 8.46 -23.63
N ALA A 256 2.46 7.81 -22.47
CA ALA A 256 1.30 7.04 -22.01
C ALA A 256 0.05 7.94 -21.89
N ASN A 257 0.26 9.21 -21.52
CA ASN A 257 -0.80 10.21 -21.41
C ASN A 257 -1.53 10.44 -22.74
N ASN A 258 -0.94 10.12 -23.89
CA ASN A 258 -1.56 10.26 -25.20
C ASN A 258 -2.31 9.01 -25.66
N GLY A 259 -2.62 8.09 -24.74
CA GLY A 259 -3.30 6.82 -25.04
C GLY A 259 -2.43 5.81 -25.78
N ASP A 260 -1.10 5.98 -25.76
CA ASP A 260 -0.17 4.96 -26.23
C ASP A 260 -0.03 3.85 -25.17
N PHE A 261 0.23 2.62 -25.61
CA PHE A 261 0.23 1.44 -24.74
C PHE A 261 1.63 1.18 -24.17
N VAL A 262 1.80 1.30 -22.86
CA VAL A 262 3.04 0.97 -22.14
C VAL A 262 3.20 -0.54 -22.04
N ILE A 263 4.36 -1.05 -22.44
CA ILE A 263 4.69 -2.46 -22.41
C ILE A 263 5.31 -2.78 -21.04
N LEU A 264 4.74 -3.74 -20.33
CA LEU A 264 5.30 -4.27 -19.07
C LEU A 264 5.98 -5.62 -19.26
N SER A 265 5.42 -6.49 -20.11
CA SER A 265 6.00 -7.78 -20.44
C SER A 265 5.69 -8.24 -21.86
N VAL A 266 6.54 -9.14 -22.36
CA VAL A 266 6.32 -9.95 -23.55
C VAL A 266 6.32 -11.41 -23.11
N GLY A 267 5.20 -12.10 -23.36
CA GLY A 267 4.88 -13.38 -22.74
C GLY A 267 4.67 -13.21 -21.24
N GLN A 268 5.62 -13.69 -20.43
CA GLN A 268 5.68 -13.50 -18.97
C GLN A 268 7.01 -12.88 -18.53
N LYS A 269 7.84 -12.43 -19.49
CA LYS A 269 9.15 -11.82 -19.22
C LYS A 269 9.00 -10.30 -19.19
N LEU A 270 9.39 -9.68 -18.08
CA LEU A 270 9.38 -8.23 -17.89
C LEU A 270 10.30 -7.54 -18.90
N VAL A 271 9.92 -6.34 -19.33
CA VAL A 271 10.73 -5.55 -20.29
C VAL A 271 11.32 -4.27 -19.68
N ASP A 272 11.17 -4.09 -18.36
CA ASP A 272 11.73 -2.93 -17.68
C ASP A 272 13.27 -2.89 -17.84
N GLY A 273 13.80 -1.70 -18.13
CA GLY A 273 15.21 -1.50 -18.45
C GLY A 273 15.69 -2.05 -19.82
N MET A 274 14.83 -2.66 -20.63
CA MET A 274 15.21 -3.16 -21.96
C MET A 274 15.22 -2.07 -23.04
N THR A 275 16.12 -2.22 -24.00
CA THR A 275 16.10 -1.48 -25.28
C THR A 275 15.00 -2.00 -26.21
N VAL A 276 14.64 -1.19 -27.21
CA VAL A 276 13.68 -1.59 -28.24
C VAL A 276 14.15 -2.86 -28.97
N GLU A 277 15.45 -2.97 -29.25
CA GLU A 277 16.06 -4.12 -29.91
C GLU A 277 15.98 -5.38 -29.04
N GLN A 278 16.25 -5.27 -27.73
CA GLN A 278 16.09 -6.39 -26.81
C GLN A 278 14.63 -6.86 -26.71
N CYS A 279 13.68 -5.91 -26.65
CA CYS A 279 12.26 -6.25 -26.64
C CYS A 279 11.82 -6.93 -27.95
N ARG A 280 12.34 -6.49 -29.10
CA ARG A 280 12.08 -7.13 -30.40
C ARG A 280 12.61 -8.56 -30.46
N ARG A 281 13.85 -8.79 -29.98
CA ARG A 281 14.40 -10.15 -29.87
C ARG A 281 13.55 -11.03 -28.97
N LEU A 282 13.07 -10.47 -27.86
CA LEU A 282 12.20 -11.19 -26.93
C LEU A 282 10.89 -11.66 -27.59
N ILE A 283 10.31 -10.84 -28.47
CA ILE A 283 9.15 -11.20 -29.30
C ILE A 283 9.49 -12.36 -30.25
N ASP A 284 10.67 -12.32 -30.88
CA ASP A 284 11.14 -13.36 -31.80
C ASP A 284 11.47 -14.67 -31.08
N GLU A 285 11.85 -14.61 -29.81
CA GLU A 285 12.15 -15.78 -28.96
C GLU A 285 10.90 -16.38 -28.30
N CYS A 286 9.74 -15.70 -28.35
CA CYS A 286 8.52 -16.23 -27.77
C CYS A 286 8.11 -17.56 -28.41
N PRO A 287 7.77 -18.59 -27.60
CA PRO A 287 7.32 -19.86 -28.12
C PRO A 287 5.91 -19.74 -28.73
N GLY A 288 5.68 -20.49 -29.82
CA GLY A 288 4.40 -20.52 -30.54
C GLY A 288 4.20 -19.38 -31.55
N ASP A 289 3.04 -19.40 -32.20
CA ASP A 289 2.69 -18.47 -33.29
C ASP A 289 1.99 -17.18 -32.82
N VAL A 290 1.73 -17.05 -31.52
CA VAL A 290 1.05 -15.90 -30.91
C VAL A 290 1.90 -15.35 -29.79
N VAL A 291 2.20 -14.06 -29.86
CA VAL A 291 2.91 -13.31 -28.83
C VAL A 291 1.89 -12.56 -27.99
N ARG A 292 1.97 -12.73 -26.67
CA ARG A 292 1.17 -11.96 -25.71
C ARG A 292 2.00 -10.80 -25.19
N ILE A 293 1.41 -9.62 -25.13
CA ILE A 293 2.06 -8.42 -24.59
C ILE A 293 1.14 -7.83 -23.55
N SER A 294 1.62 -7.76 -22.32
CA SER A 294 0.88 -7.22 -21.19
C SER A 294 1.41 -5.85 -20.83
N GLY A 295 0.50 -4.95 -20.49
CA GLY A 295 0.81 -3.56 -20.31
C GLY A 295 -0.41 -2.75 -19.86
N PHE A 296 -0.31 -1.43 -20.01
CA PHE A 296 -1.41 -0.53 -19.69
C PHE A 296 -1.44 0.67 -20.63
N GLU A 297 -2.57 1.35 -20.71
CA GLU A 297 -2.74 2.59 -21.46
C GLU A 297 -3.59 3.57 -20.65
N HIS A 298 -3.41 4.87 -20.89
CA HIS A 298 -4.35 5.86 -20.35
C HIS A 298 -5.58 6.00 -21.26
N THR A 299 -6.76 5.95 -20.65
CA THR A 299 -8.04 6.18 -21.33
C THR A 299 -8.33 7.67 -21.38
N GLN A 300 -7.85 8.37 -22.43
CA GLN A 300 -8.27 9.75 -22.66
C GLN A 300 -9.78 9.80 -22.98
N GLY A 301 -10.56 10.51 -22.16
CA GLY A 301 -11.89 11.02 -22.56
C GLY A 301 -13.04 10.02 -22.59
N VAL A 302 -12.97 8.87 -21.92
CA VAL A 302 -14.16 8.02 -21.71
C VAL A 302 -14.83 8.45 -20.40
N SER A 303 -15.91 9.23 -20.53
CA SER A 303 -16.79 9.74 -19.47
C SER A 303 -17.64 8.65 -18.79
N GLY A 304 -17.05 7.48 -18.55
CA GLY A 304 -17.69 6.36 -17.87
C GLY A 304 -16.58 5.58 -17.20
N GLY A 305 -16.51 5.66 -15.87
CA GLY A 305 -15.45 5.09 -15.05
C GLY A 305 -15.09 3.69 -15.51
N VAL A 306 -13.95 3.56 -16.20
CA VAL A 306 -13.46 2.26 -16.64
C VAL A 306 -12.92 1.59 -15.40
N VAL A 307 -13.72 0.70 -14.81
CA VAL A 307 -13.27 -0.18 -13.73
C VAL A 307 -12.07 -0.96 -14.25
N ASN A 308 -10.91 -0.76 -13.65
CA ASN A 308 -9.74 -1.57 -13.94
C ASN A 308 -10.04 -3.00 -13.46
N PRO A 309 -10.29 -3.98 -14.35
CA PRO A 309 -10.75 -5.30 -13.94
C PRO A 309 -9.69 -6.06 -13.14
N PHE A 310 -8.44 -5.57 -13.14
CA PHE A 310 -7.37 -6.20 -12.39
C PHE A 310 -7.48 -5.95 -10.88
N ILE A 311 -8.01 -4.81 -10.43
CA ILE A 311 -8.24 -4.55 -9.01
C ILE A 311 -9.72 -4.81 -8.72
N PHE A 312 -10.03 -5.83 -7.91
CA PHE A 312 -11.43 -6.24 -7.70
C PHE A 312 -12.06 -5.66 -6.43
N GLY A 313 -11.26 -5.14 -5.48
CA GLY A 313 -11.80 -4.60 -4.23
C GLY A 313 -10.73 -4.12 -3.25
N LEU A 314 -11.17 -3.38 -2.25
CA LEU A 314 -10.35 -2.77 -1.23
C LEU A 314 -10.79 -3.19 0.17
N ALA A 315 -9.82 -3.34 1.07
CA ALA A 315 -10.00 -3.37 2.50
C ALA A 315 -9.18 -2.24 3.12
N LEU A 316 -9.86 -1.17 3.54
CA LEU A 316 -9.26 0.01 4.13
C LEU A 316 -9.38 -0.05 5.64
N ASP A 317 -8.24 -0.25 6.31
CA ASP A 317 -8.18 -0.52 7.73
C ASP A 317 -7.61 0.67 8.50
N SER A 318 -8.49 1.35 9.24
CA SER A 318 -8.16 2.48 10.12
C SER A 318 -7.31 3.54 9.40
N THR A 319 -7.68 3.87 8.17
CA THR A 319 -6.92 4.77 7.28
C THR A 319 -7.38 6.23 7.41
N PHE A 320 -6.58 7.13 6.83
CA PHE A 320 -6.86 8.57 6.72
C PHE A 320 -6.79 9.03 5.26
N GLY A 321 -7.46 10.16 4.97
CA GLY A 321 -7.45 10.81 3.65
C GLY A 321 -7.05 12.29 3.71
N ASP A 322 -6.79 12.78 4.92
CA ASP A 322 -6.35 14.15 5.21
C ASP A 322 -5.31 14.10 6.34
N MET A 323 -4.03 14.18 5.96
CA MET A 323 -2.92 14.14 6.92
C MET A 323 -2.83 15.43 7.74
N GLU A 324 -3.27 16.58 7.22
CA GLU A 324 -3.25 17.83 8.00
C GLU A 324 -4.22 17.72 9.19
N GLN A 325 -5.38 17.09 8.97
CA GLN A 325 -6.34 16.80 10.03
C GLN A 325 -5.79 15.79 11.04
N VAL A 326 -5.14 14.70 10.62
CA VAL A 326 -4.50 13.73 11.53
C VAL A 326 -3.47 14.42 12.43
N ILE A 327 -2.62 15.29 11.86
CA ILE A 327 -1.61 16.04 12.62
C ILE A 327 -2.28 16.98 13.61
N SER A 328 -3.32 17.70 13.19
CA SER A 328 -4.08 18.59 14.06
C SER A 328 -4.73 17.84 15.23
N ASP A 329 -5.30 16.67 14.98
CA ASP A 329 -5.93 15.84 16.01
C ASP A 329 -4.92 15.25 16.98
N MET A 330 -3.76 14.82 16.48
CA MET A 330 -2.64 14.37 17.31
C MET A 330 -2.18 15.48 18.28
N PHE A 331 -1.99 16.71 17.79
CA PHE A 331 -1.64 17.84 18.66
C PHE A 331 -2.75 18.21 19.65
N SER A 332 -4.01 18.12 19.24
CA SER A 332 -5.13 18.34 20.13
C SER A 332 -5.11 17.34 21.30
N GLU A 333 -4.82 16.07 21.05
CA GLU A 333 -4.69 15.05 22.10
C GLU A 333 -3.50 15.29 23.03
N VAL A 334 -2.35 15.72 22.48
CA VAL A 334 -1.19 16.12 23.30
C VAL A 334 -1.56 17.28 24.22
N CYS A 335 -2.27 18.28 23.72
CA CYS A 335 -2.71 19.43 24.52
C CYS A 335 -3.71 19.01 25.61
N LYS A 336 -4.71 18.19 25.29
CA LYS A 336 -5.66 17.64 26.27
C LYS A 336 -4.96 16.82 27.36
N SER A 337 -3.93 16.06 26.99
CA SER A 337 -3.13 15.28 27.93
C SER A 337 -2.32 16.19 28.86
N ALA A 338 -1.77 17.30 28.35
CA ALA A 338 -1.10 18.31 29.15
C ALA A 338 -2.06 19.06 30.09
N GLU A 339 -3.29 19.34 29.66
CA GLU A 339 -4.32 19.99 30.50
C GLU A 339 -4.66 19.17 31.74
N LYS A 340 -4.70 17.83 31.62
CA LYS A 340 -4.85 16.92 32.77
C LYS A 340 -3.72 17.05 33.79
N ARG A 341 -2.56 17.57 33.38
CA ARG A 341 -1.39 17.84 34.22
C ARG A 341 -1.29 19.32 34.62
N ASN A 342 -2.39 20.07 34.53
CA ASN A 342 -2.47 21.51 34.83
C ASN A 342 -1.61 22.41 33.91
N VAL A 343 -1.33 21.96 32.69
CA VAL A 343 -0.62 22.75 31.66
C VAL A 343 -1.56 23.01 30.48
N SER A 344 -1.89 24.28 30.20
CA SER A 344 -2.75 24.64 29.07
C SER A 344 -1.97 25.33 27.95
N PHE A 345 -2.23 24.92 26.71
CA PHE A 345 -1.64 25.50 25.51
C PHE A 345 -2.71 26.22 24.67
N PRO A 346 -2.57 27.52 24.37
CA PRO A 346 -3.41 28.24 23.42
C PRO A 346 -3.58 27.52 22.06
N SER A 347 -4.81 27.46 21.55
CA SER A 347 -5.15 26.87 20.25
C SER A 347 -4.40 27.48 19.05
N ALA A 348 -4.01 28.76 19.16
CA ALA A 348 -3.16 29.43 18.17
C ALA A 348 -1.79 28.75 18.01
N MET A 349 -1.24 28.14 19.08
CA MET A 349 0.02 27.40 19.01
C MET A 349 -0.11 26.10 18.22
N ILE A 350 -1.23 25.37 18.35
CA ILE A 350 -1.52 24.18 17.53
C ILE A 350 -1.55 24.56 16.05
N THR A 351 -2.25 25.64 15.72
CA THR A 351 -2.37 26.12 14.34
C THR A 351 -1.01 26.54 13.76
N ALA A 352 -0.18 27.21 14.56
CA ALA A 352 1.18 27.59 14.17
C ALA A 352 2.08 26.36 13.97
N ALA A 353 2.02 25.40 14.89
CA ALA A 353 2.74 24.14 14.87
C ALA A 353 2.45 23.35 13.57
N SER A 354 1.17 23.12 13.26
CA SER A 354 0.76 22.42 12.03
C SER A 354 1.29 23.12 10.77
N LYS A 355 1.20 24.45 10.69
CA LYS A 355 1.72 25.22 9.54
C LYS A 355 3.23 25.11 9.37
N ILE A 356 3.98 25.07 10.47
CA ILE A 356 5.44 24.91 10.42
C ILE A 356 5.79 23.50 9.91
N ILE A 357 5.06 22.47 10.32
CA ILE A 357 5.27 21.08 9.84
C ILE A 357 5.00 20.99 8.35
N SER A 358 3.84 21.46 7.88
CA SER A 358 3.52 21.46 6.45
C SER A 358 4.58 22.19 5.63
N ARG A 359 5.16 23.27 6.16
CA ARG A 359 6.28 24.00 5.52
C ARG A 359 7.59 23.22 5.54
N SER A 360 7.90 22.56 6.66
CA SER A 360 9.12 21.77 6.84
C SER A 360 9.13 20.57 5.89
N VAL A 361 8.06 19.77 5.87
CA VAL A 361 7.88 18.61 4.98
C VAL A 361 8.01 19.05 3.52
N ARG A 362 7.36 20.15 3.12
CA ARG A 362 7.49 20.70 1.77
C ARG A 362 8.91 21.05 1.40
N LYS A 363 9.69 21.60 2.33
CA LYS A 363 11.09 21.97 2.09
C LYS A 363 12.02 20.75 2.05
N SER A 364 11.79 19.76 2.91
CA SER A 364 12.70 18.62 3.08
C SER A 364 12.40 17.43 2.17
N ALA A 365 11.14 17.20 1.82
CA ALA A 365 10.68 15.98 1.15
C ALA A 365 10.15 16.22 -0.27
N GLY A 366 9.99 17.49 -0.70
CA GLY A 366 9.60 17.84 -2.07
C GLY A 366 8.11 17.66 -2.39
N TYR A 367 7.28 17.39 -1.37
CA TYR A 367 5.82 17.30 -1.50
C TYR A 367 5.13 18.00 -0.32
N SER A 368 3.85 18.32 -0.46
CA SER A 368 3.01 18.93 0.57
C SER A 368 1.87 17.99 0.98
N PHE A 369 1.28 18.22 2.16
CA PHE A 369 0.15 17.40 2.60
C PHE A 369 -1.10 17.53 1.72
N LYS A 370 -1.19 18.60 0.91
CA LYS A 370 -2.22 18.73 -0.12
C LYS A 370 -2.06 17.70 -1.24
N ASP A 371 -0.84 17.29 -1.53
CA ASP A 371 -0.56 16.31 -2.60
C ASP A 371 -1.00 14.89 -2.20
N ILE A 372 -1.14 14.63 -0.90
CA ILE A 372 -1.65 13.38 -0.33
C ILE A 372 -3.08 13.49 0.20
N TYR A 373 -3.73 14.64 0.04
CA TYR A 373 -5.14 14.79 0.34
C TYR A 373 -5.97 14.09 -0.75
N VAL A 374 -6.95 13.28 -0.35
CA VAL A 374 -7.73 12.44 -1.28
C VAL A 374 -9.24 12.50 -1.05
N LEU A 375 -9.73 13.22 -0.02
CA LEU A 375 -11.15 13.21 0.32
C LEU A 375 -12.07 13.73 -0.80
N ASP A 376 -11.58 14.66 -1.62
CA ASP A 376 -12.34 15.24 -2.74
C ASP A 376 -12.49 14.27 -3.92
N ASP A 377 -11.59 13.29 -4.04
CA ASP A 377 -11.59 12.30 -5.13
C ASP A 377 -12.48 11.09 -4.85
N LEU A 378 -12.83 10.83 -3.59
CA LEU A 378 -13.48 9.59 -3.14
C LEU A 378 -14.80 9.28 -3.83
N SER A 379 -15.55 10.31 -4.25
CA SER A 379 -16.81 10.15 -4.99
C SER A 379 -16.62 9.50 -6.36
N ARG A 380 -15.41 9.57 -6.92
CA ARG A 380 -15.04 8.99 -8.22
C ARG A 380 -14.65 7.52 -8.11
N PHE A 381 -14.31 7.03 -6.92
CA PHE A 381 -13.92 5.63 -6.71
C PHE A 381 -15.14 4.72 -6.73
N GLN A 382 -15.12 3.69 -7.57
CA GLN A 382 -16.25 2.78 -7.81
C GLN A 382 -15.98 1.34 -7.37
N LEU A 383 -14.75 1.02 -6.94
CA LEU A 383 -14.40 -0.33 -6.50
C LEU A 383 -15.13 -0.69 -5.20
N PRO A 384 -15.59 -1.94 -5.01
CA PRO A 384 -16.10 -2.40 -3.73
C PRO A 384 -15.05 -2.21 -2.62
N CYS A 385 -15.45 -1.61 -1.49
CA CYS A 385 -14.56 -1.32 -0.39
C CYS A 385 -15.16 -1.69 0.98
N ILE A 386 -14.43 -2.48 1.77
CA ILE A 386 -14.74 -2.68 3.19
C ILE A 386 -13.85 -1.79 4.04
N PHE A 387 -14.47 -1.07 4.96
CA PHE A 387 -13.84 -0.17 5.90
C PHE A 387 -13.83 -0.83 7.27
N THR A 388 -12.64 -0.99 7.85
CA THR A 388 -12.49 -1.45 9.23
C THR A 388 -12.02 -0.29 10.09
N SER A 389 -12.59 -0.14 11.28
CA SER A 389 -12.18 0.88 12.23
C SER A 389 -12.10 0.32 13.64
N THR A 390 -11.03 0.64 14.34
CA THR A 390 -10.97 0.47 15.80
C THR A 390 -11.99 1.41 16.47
N SER A 391 -12.55 1.01 17.62
CA SER A 391 -13.40 1.83 18.49
C SER A 391 -12.63 2.60 19.57
N LYS A 392 -11.37 2.23 19.84
CA LYS A 392 -10.54 2.88 20.87
C LYS A 392 -9.95 4.16 20.29
N LEU A 393 -10.08 5.25 21.03
CA LEU A 393 -9.45 6.52 20.66
C LEU A 393 -7.93 6.37 20.74
N ASP A 394 -7.30 6.46 19.58
CA ASP A 394 -5.86 6.59 19.37
C ASP A 394 -5.59 7.87 18.56
N PHE A 395 -4.32 8.18 18.28
CA PHE A 395 -3.93 9.35 17.48
C PHE A 395 -4.58 9.38 16.11
N ILE A 396 -4.87 8.21 15.52
CA ILE A 396 -5.69 8.09 14.32
C ILE A 396 -7.10 7.78 14.76
N ARG A 397 -7.89 8.85 14.91
CA ARG A 397 -9.28 8.72 15.34
C ARG A 397 -10.11 7.97 14.30
N PRO A 398 -11.14 7.21 14.72
CA PRO A 398 -12.10 6.55 13.84
C PRO A 398 -12.77 7.49 12.82
N ASP A 399 -12.85 8.78 13.18
CA ASP A 399 -13.43 9.84 12.35
C ASP A 399 -12.71 10.01 11.01
N HIS A 400 -11.40 9.75 10.93
CA HIS A 400 -10.68 9.84 9.65
C HIS A 400 -11.15 8.77 8.66
N THR A 401 -11.31 7.52 9.12
CA THR A 401 -11.83 6.44 8.27
C THR A 401 -13.30 6.65 7.95
N ARG A 402 -14.09 7.16 8.90
CA ARG A 402 -15.49 7.53 8.69
C ARG A 402 -15.64 8.62 7.62
N ALA A 403 -14.80 9.65 7.65
CA ALA A 403 -14.81 10.71 6.65
C ALA A 403 -14.56 10.19 5.23
N ILE A 404 -13.74 9.15 5.09
CA ILE A 404 -13.54 8.46 3.81
C ILE A 404 -14.77 7.66 3.43
N TYR A 405 -15.27 6.81 4.35
CA TYR A 405 -16.44 5.97 4.13
C TYR A 405 -17.64 6.79 3.63
N GLU A 406 -17.93 7.93 4.27
CA GLU A 406 -19.07 8.78 3.91
C GLU A 406 -18.98 9.33 2.49
N ARG A 407 -17.78 9.73 2.05
CA ARG A 407 -17.52 10.32 0.73
C ARG A 407 -17.25 9.30 -0.38
N TYR A 408 -16.99 8.04 -0.03
CA TYR A 408 -16.67 6.99 -0.99
C TYR A 408 -17.86 6.70 -1.93
N GLY A 409 -17.60 6.70 -3.24
CA GLY A 409 -18.63 6.61 -4.29
C GLY A 409 -19.13 5.19 -4.60
N GLY A 410 -18.27 4.18 -4.46
CA GLY A 410 -18.57 2.79 -4.80
C GLY A 410 -19.31 2.02 -3.70
N GLU A 411 -19.55 0.73 -3.95
CA GLU A 411 -20.10 -0.17 -2.93
C GLU A 411 -19.20 -0.16 -1.69
N LYS A 412 -19.81 0.05 -0.52
CA LYS A 412 -19.08 0.22 0.74
C LYS A 412 -19.72 -0.54 1.89
N THR A 413 -18.88 -1.19 2.68
CA THR A 413 -19.25 -1.88 3.92
C THR A 413 -18.44 -1.31 5.07
N TRP A 414 -19.06 -1.14 6.25
CA TRP A 414 -18.37 -0.73 7.47
C TRP A 414 -18.40 -1.83 8.51
N ILE A 415 -17.27 -2.08 9.16
CA ILE A 415 -17.18 -2.93 10.35
C ILE A 415 -16.25 -2.30 11.39
N SER A 416 -16.65 -2.36 12.65
CA SER A 416 -15.85 -1.85 13.77
C SER A 416 -15.52 -2.96 14.76
N PHE A 417 -14.40 -2.83 15.45
CA PHE A 417 -13.99 -3.73 16.52
C PHE A 417 -13.39 -2.95 17.69
N GLU A 418 -13.43 -3.56 18.86
CA GLU A 418 -12.70 -3.09 20.04
C GLU A 418 -11.25 -3.55 19.99
N GLY A 419 -10.32 -2.62 20.08
CA GLY A 419 -8.87 -2.88 20.00
C GLY A 419 -8.07 -1.63 19.68
N GLY A 420 -6.75 -1.71 19.82
CA GLY A 420 -5.79 -0.66 19.47
C GLY A 420 -5.57 -0.50 17.96
N HIS A 421 -5.02 0.64 17.55
CA HIS A 421 -4.68 0.88 16.14
C HIS A 421 -3.55 -0.04 15.66
N ASP A 422 -2.60 -0.39 16.54
CA ASP A 422 -1.41 -1.21 16.37
C ASP A 422 -1.62 -2.71 16.65
N GLU A 423 -2.74 -3.09 17.27
CA GLU A 423 -3.06 -4.48 17.58
C GLU A 423 -3.43 -5.33 16.34
N ASN A 424 -3.25 -6.64 16.42
CA ASN A 424 -3.75 -7.54 15.40
C ASN A 424 -5.28 -7.52 15.36
N ARG A 425 -5.84 -7.55 14.15
CA ARG A 425 -7.30 -7.58 14.00
C ARG A 425 -7.86 -8.90 14.54
N PRO A 426 -8.97 -8.87 15.31
CA PRO A 426 -9.62 -10.09 15.77
C PRO A 426 -9.97 -11.03 14.61
N PRO A 427 -9.96 -12.36 14.81
CA PRO A 427 -10.28 -13.33 13.76
C PRO A 427 -11.56 -13.03 12.98
N PHE A 428 -12.63 -12.61 13.65
CA PHE A 428 -13.91 -12.31 13.00
C PHE A 428 -13.82 -11.10 12.04
N ILE A 429 -12.95 -10.11 12.31
CA ILE A 429 -12.70 -8.99 11.40
C ILE A 429 -11.95 -9.49 10.17
N VAL A 430 -10.94 -10.33 10.38
CA VAL A 430 -10.17 -10.91 9.27
C VAL A 430 -11.09 -11.75 8.37
N ASP A 431 -11.93 -12.59 8.96
CA ASP A 431 -12.87 -13.43 8.23
C ASP A 431 -13.94 -12.62 7.48
N ALA A 432 -14.43 -11.52 8.08
CA ALA A 432 -15.35 -10.59 7.42
C ALA A 432 -14.71 -9.90 6.21
N VAL A 433 -13.49 -9.40 6.35
CA VAL A 433 -12.74 -8.77 5.25
C VAL A 433 -12.48 -9.77 4.12
N LEU A 434 -12.03 -10.98 4.44
CA LEU A 434 -11.79 -12.02 3.44
C LEU A 434 -13.08 -12.47 2.75
N SER A 435 -14.19 -12.58 3.49
CA SER A 435 -15.51 -12.92 2.92
C SER A 435 -15.98 -11.84 1.96
N PHE A 436 -15.82 -10.57 2.33
CA PHE A 436 -16.13 -9.42 1.46
C PHE A 436 -15.29 -9.47 0.18
N LEU A 437 -13.97 -9.54 0.29
CA LEU A 437 -13.06 -9.58 -0.85
C LEU A 437 -13.31 -10.79 -1.76
N LEU A 438 -13.66 -11.95 -1.19
CA LEU A 438 -14.03 -13.13 -1.96
C LEU A 438 -15.34 -12.96 -2.72
N SER A 439 -16.32 -12.26 -2.11
CA SER A 439 -17.57 -11.91 -2.78
C SER A 439 -17.31 -10.95 -3.94
N SER A 440 -16.55 -9.87 -3.70
CA SER A 440 -16.19 -8.89 -4.74
C SER A 440 -15.42 -9.54 -5.90
N TRP A 441 -14.47 -10.41 -5.61
CA TRP A 441 -13.72 -11.13 -6.64
C TRP A 441 -14.61 -12.02 -7.53
N LYS A 442 -15.62 -12.68 -6.95
CA LYS A 442 -16.54 -13.56 -7.72
C LYS A 442 -17.45 -12.81 -8.69
N GLN A 443 -17.56 -11.49 -8.56
CA GLN A 443 -18.36 -10.64 -9.43
C GLN A 443 -17.59 -10.12 -10.65
N VAL A 444 -16.26 -10.30 -10.68
CA VAL A 444 -15.34 -9.88 -11.76
C VAL A 444 -14.91 -11.11 -12.56
#